data_AF-A0A1L5KVJ4-F1
#
_entry.id   AF-A0A1L5KVJ4-F1
#
_cell.length_a   1.000
_cell.length_b   1.000
_cell.length_c   1.000
_cell.angle_alpha   90.00
_cell.angle_beta   90.00
_cell.angle_gamma   90.00
#
_symmetry.space_group_name_H-M   'P 1'
#
loop_
_entity.id
_entity.type
_entity.pdbx_description
1 polymer ?
#
loop_
_entity_poly.entity_id
_entity_poly.type
_entity_poly.pdbx_seq_one_letter_code
_entity_poly.pdbx_strand_id
1 'polypeptide(L)'
;MMWDEDNGVAHWDDMSLAKNYKVRLCRRGGNSYEDGIGATYTVKENSYDFSGKFPKAGTYYFKVRAMDSRNNAGEWQESPYIEITEEDLTRVNGQWLRDDRGWWYQKGDGTYTSNGWQYINYKWYFFDQEGYMKTGWISWEDKLYYCDPSGAMLVSAVTPDGFTVGADGARIN
;
A
#
# COMPACT_ATOMS: atom_id res chain seq x y z
N MET A 1 -16.09 -7.31 12.43
CA MET A 1 -14.73 -7.22 11.82
C MET A 1 -14.36 -8.54 11.15
N MET A 2 -13.90 -8.49 9.90
CA MET A 2 -13.51 -9.66 9.13
C MET A 2 -12.38 -9.34 8.15
N TRP A 3 -11.72 -10.39 7.69
CA TRP A 3 -10.82 -10.37 6.54
C TRP A 3 -11.57 -10.87 5.31
N ASP A 4 -11.36 -10.23 4.18
CA ASP A 4 -11.41 -10.92 2.90
C ASP A 4 -10.09 -11.67 2.76
N GLU A 5 -10.13 -12.96 3.12
CA GLU A 5 -8.96 -13.85 3.12
C GLU A 5 -8.39 -14.03 1.72
N ASP A 6 -9.12 -13.62 0.67
CA ASP A 6 -8.69 -13.84 -0.69
C ASP A 6 -7.70 -12.82 -1.24
N ASN A 7 -7.74 -11.61 -0.69
CA ASN A 7 -6.98 -10.47 -1.21
C ASN A 7 -6.33 -9.63 -0.09
N GLY A 8 -6.54 -9.98 1.19
CA GLY A 8 -5.96 -9.24 2.31
C GLY A 8 -6.67 -7.91 2.61
N VAL A 9 -7.93 -7.76 2.18
CA VAL A 9 -8.74 -6.58 2.50
C VAL A 9 -9.39 -6.75 3.88
N ALA A 10 -9.24 -5.74 4.73
CA ALA A 10 -9.84 -5.70 6.05
C ALA A 10 -11.17 -4.96 6.02
N HIS A 11 -12.16 -5.47 6.76
CA HIS A 11 -13.47 -4.84 6.94
C HIS A 11 -13.88 -4.76 8.42
N TRP A 12 -14.54 -3.67 8.80
CA TRP A 12 -15.11 -3.50 10.14
C TRP A 12 -16.47 -2.82 10.10
N ASP A 13 -17.22 -2.98 11.18
CA ASP A 13 -18.53 -2.38 11.34
C ASP A 13 -18.41 -0.89 11.63
N ASP A 14 -19.39 -0.10 11.19
CA ASP A 14 -19.40 1.33 11.47
C ASP A 14 -19.49 1.61 12.97
N MET A 15 -18.59 2.46 13.46
CA MET A 15 -18.55 2.85 14.85
C MET A 15 -19.22 4.22 14.98
N SER A 16 -20.35 4.26 15.70
CA SER A 16 -21.11 5.49 15.90
C SER A 16 -20.21 6.66 16.31
N LEU A 17 -20.39 7.82 15.67
CA LEU A 17 -19.62 9.06 15.86
C LEU A 17 -18.21 9.09 15.25
N ALA A 18 -17.74 8.01 14.63
CA ALA A 18 -16.49 8.03 13.89
C ALA A 18 -16.56 9.00 12.70
N LYS A 19 -15.50 9.79 12.51
CA LYS A 19 -15.27 10.61 11.30
C LYS A 19 -14.19 10.04 10.39
N ASN A 20 -13.28 9.28 10.97
CA ASN A 20 -12.32 8.45 10.27
C ASN A 20 -11.85 7.35 11.22
N TYR A 21 -11.03 6.46 10.69
CA TYR A 21 -10.46 5.33 11.40
C TYR A 21 -8.94 5.38 11.28
N LYS A 22 -8.25 4.94 12.34
CA LYS A 22 -6.85 4.54 12.24
C LYS A 22 -6.77 3.04 12.14
N VAL A 23 -6.01 2.53 11.18
CA VAL A 23 -5.82 1.09 10.94
C VAL A 23 -4.35 0.73 10.82
N ARG A 24 -3.96 -0.45 11.29
CA ARG A 24 -2.61 -0.99 11.09
C ARG A 24 -2.62 -2.52 11.01
N LEU A 25 -1.73 -3.06 10.17
CA LEU A 25 -1.49 -4.49 10.07
C LEU A 25 -0.60 -4.93 11.23
N CYS A 26 -0.86 -6.11 11.78
CA CYS A 26 -0.14 -6.70 12.91
C CYS A 26 0.21 -8.16 12.59
N ARG A 27 1.31 -8.65 13.16
CA ARG A 27 1.75 -10.04 12.99
C ARG A 27 1.95 -10.69 14.35
N ARG A 28 1.33 -11.85 14.56
CA ARG A 28 1.47 -12.61 15.81
C ARG A 28 2.91 -13.15 15.95
N GLY A 29 3.48 -13.01 17.14
CA GLY A 29 4.85 -13.46 17.44
C GLY A 29 5.92 -12.35 17.43
N GLY A 30 5.52 -11.08 17.45
CA GLY A 30 6.36 -9.97 17.90
C GLY A 30 6.38 -9.84 19.43
N ASN A 31 7.33 -9.06 19.98
CA ASN A 31 7.36 -8.75 21.41
C ASN A 31 6.30 -7.67 21.73
N SER A 32 5.17 -8.10 22.27
CA SER A 32 4.23 -7.40 23.17
C SER A 32 3.74 -6.00 22.81
N TYR A 33 2.42 -5.87 22.67
CA TYR A 33 1.60 -4.63 22.71
C TYR A 33 1.81 -3.60 21.58
N GLU A 34 2.95 -3.67 20.88
CA GLU A 34 3.38 -2.82 19.76
C GLU A 34 3.41 -3.57 18.40
N ASP A 35 2.83 -4.79 18.32
CA ASP A 35 2.95 -5.80 17.23
C ASP A 35 2.51 -5.38 15.82
N GLY A 36 2.10 -4.12 15.64
CA GLY A 36 1.78 -3.65 14.32
C GLY A 36 3.03 -3.48 13.46
N ILE A 37 2.98 -4.08 12.29
CA ILE A 37 4.06 -4.02 11.32
C ILE A 37 3.85 -2.82 10.40
N GLY A 38 4.87 -1.96 10.32
CA GLY A 38 4.84 -0.79 9.45
C GLY A 38 3.93 0.35 9.94
N ALA A 39 3.33 1.06 8.99
CA ALA A 39 2.63 2.31 9.25
C ALA A 39 1.23 2.14 9.84
N THR A 40 0.74 3.19 10.51
CA THR A 40 -0.69 3.37 10.80
C THR A 40 -1.30 4.27 9.74
N TYR A 41 -2.40 3.83 9.14
CA TYR A 41 -3.13 4.54 8.10
C TYR A 41 -4.38 5.21 8.66
N THR A 42 -4.74 6.36 8.12
CA THR A 42 -6.01 7.04 8.42
C THR A 42 -6.93 6.89 7.22
N VAL A 43 -8.13 6.35 7.42
CA VAL A 43 -9.11 6.04 6.35
C VAL A 43 -10.49 6.52 6.74
N LYS A 44 -11.35 6.85 5.78
CA LYS A 44 -12.72 7.30 6.07
C LYS A 44 -13.75 6.18 5.91
N GLU A 45 -13.38 5.20 5.12
CA GLU A 45 -14.15 4.02 4.77
C GLU A 45 -14.05 2.99 5.90
N ASN A 46 -14.95 2.01 5.86
CA ASN A 46 -15.01 0.90 6.80
C ASN A 46 -14.22 -0.32 6.31
N SER A 47 -13.25 -0.07 5.42
CA SER A 47 -12.38 -1.07 4.84
C SER A 47 -11.00 -0.51 4.58
N TYR A 48 -9.99 -1.39 4.55
CA TYR A 48 -8.66 -1.03 4.11
C TYR A 48 -7.95 -2.20 3.45
N ASP A 49 -7.34 -1.94 2.30
CA ASP A 49 -6.59 -2.93 1.55
C ASP A 49 -5.16 -3.07 2.11
N PHE A 50 -4.89 -4.18 2.80
CA PHE A 50 -3.55 -4.53 3.25
C PHE A 50 -2.75 -5.34 2.22
N SER A 51 -3.30 -5.57 1.02
CA SER A 51 -2.58 -6.19 -0.09
C SER A 51 -1.25 -5.49 -0.33
N GLY A 52 -0.20 -6.28 -0.51
CA GLY A 52 1.17 -5.81 -0.76
C GLY A 52 1.94 -5.41 0.51
N LYS A 53 1.36 -5.65 1.70
CA LYS A 53 1.96 -5.24 2.99
C LYS A 53 2.34 -6.40 3.89
N PHE A 54 2.16 -7.65 3.45
CA PHE A 54 2.54 -8.84 4.21
C PHE A 54 4.01 -9.16 3.97
N PRO A 55 4.92 -8.99 4.95
CA PRO A 55 6.36 -9.08 4.69
C PRO A 55 6.87 -10.52 4.49
N LYS A 56 6.16 -11.54 5.00
CA LYS A 56 6.53 -12.95 4.95
C LYS A 56 5.36 -13.83 5.41
N ALA A 57 5.48 -15.15 5.27
CA ALA A 57 4.45 -16.05 5.78
C ALA A 57 4.31 -15.91 7.30
N GLY A 58 3.11 -16.13 7.82
CA GLY A 58 2.82 -16.13 9.25
C GLY A 58 1.38 -15.75 9.56
N THR A 59 1.10 -15.60 10.85
CA THR A 59 -0.23 -15.25 11.34
C THR A 59 -0.38 -13.73 11.50
N TYR A 60 -1.40 -13.17 10.88
CA TYR A 60 -1.67 -11.73 10.83
C TYR A 60 -3.04 -11.38 11.39
N TYR A 61 -3.18 -10.12 11.78
CA TYR A 61 -4.43 -9.50 12.22
C TYR A 61 -4.33 -7.99 12.02
N PHE A 62 -5.43 -7.27 12.04
CA PHE A 62 -5.39 -5.81 11.98
C PHE A 62 -5.96 -5.21 13.26
N LYS A 63 -5.48 -4.01 13.59
CA LYS A 63 -6.09 -3.17 14.61
C LYS A 63 -6.79 -2.00 13.95
N VAL A 64 -7.98 -1.66 14.44
CA VAL A 64 -8.73 -0.49 14.03
C VAL A 64 -9.22 0.30 15.26
N ARG A 65 -9.22 1.62 15.18
CA ARG A 65 -9.89 2.48 16.16
C ARG A 65 -10.60 3.63 15.48
N ALA A 66 -11.76 4.00 16.02
CA ALA A 66 -12.50 5.19 15.60
C ALA A 66 -11.79 6.47 16.05
N MET A 67 -11.90 7.50 15.22
CA MET A 67 -11.48 8.86 15.52
C MET A 67 -12.70 9.78 15.40
N ASP A 68 -12.97 10.59 16.42
CA ASP A 68 -14.08 11.55 16.39
C ASP A 68 -13.73 12.84 15.61
N SER A 69 -14.69 13.76 15.51
CA SER A 69 -14.49 15.06 14.84
C SER A 69 -13.48 15.98 15.50
N ARG A 70 -13.05 15.67 16.73
CA ARG A 70 -12.06 16.41 17.52
C ARG A 70 -10.70 15.69 17.51
N ASN A 71 -10.53 14.65 16.69
CA ASN A 71 -9.36 13.77 16.65
C ASN A 71 -9.09 13.01 17.95
N ASN A 72 -10.10 12.82 18.81
CA ASN A 72 -9.97 11.89 19.92
C ASN A 72 -10.01 10.47 19.40
N ALA A 73 -9.11 9.64 19.91
CA ALA A 73 -9.00 8.23 19.54
C ALA A 73 -9.77 7.36 20.51
N GLY A 74 -10.64 6.48 19.99
CA GLY A 74 -11.18 5.37 20.76
C GLY A 74 -10.15 4.28 21.03
N GLU A 75 -10.59 3.26 21.75
CA GLU A 75 -9.79 2.05 22.00
C GLU A 75 -9.52 1.28 20.71
N TRP A 76 -8.35 0.63 20.65
CA TRP A 76 -8.03 -0.28 19.57
C TRP A 76 -8.86 -1.56 19.69
N GLN A 77 -9.47 -1.95 18.58
CA GLN A 77 -10.12 -3.23 18.40
C GLN A 77 -9.26 -4.11 17.49
N GLU A 78 -9.16 -5.39 17.82
CA GLU A 78 -8.36 -6.37 17.07
C GLU A 78 -9.27 -7.26 16.23
N SER A 79 -8.89 -7.52 14.98
CA SER A 79 -9.58 -8.49 14.15
C SER A 79 -9.21 -9.94 14.52
N PRO A 80 -9.99 -10.93 14.05
CA PRO A 80 -9.55 -12.31 14.02
C PRO A 80 -8.23 -12.49 13.28
N TYR A 81 -7.54 -13.59 13.60
CA TYR A 81 -6.27 -13.94 12.99
C TYR A 81 -6.49 -14.63 11.65
N ILE A 82 -5.64 -14.32 10.67
CA ILE A 82 -5.49 -15.06 9.41
C ILE A 82 -4.09 -15.64 9.32
N GLU A 83 -3.96 -16.79 8.65
CA GLU A 83 -2.66 -17.37 8.33
C GLU A 83 -2.34 -17.09 6.87
N ILE A 84 -1.18 -16.49 6.62
CA ILE A 84 -0.64 -16.24 5.28
C ILE A 84 0.50 -17.23 5.06
N THR A 85 0.32 -18.17 4.13
CA THR A 85 1.38 -19.09 3.73
C THR A 85 2.35 -18.41 2.74
N GLU A 86 3.47 -19.07 2.41
CA GLU A 86 4.38 -18.58 1.37
C GLU A 86 3.70 -18.53 -0.02
N GLU A 87 2.75 -19.44 -0.27
CA GLU A 87 1.94 -19.44 -1.50
C GLU A 87 0.99 -18.24 -1.52
N ASP A 88 0.30 -17.98 -0.40
CA ASP A 88 -0.62 -16.85 -0.26
C ASP A 88 0.07 -15.52 -0.45
N LEU A 89 1.34 -15.36 -0.03
CA LEU A 89 2.06 -14.08 -0.20
C LEU A 89 2.05 -13.58 -1.64
N THR A 90 2.21 -14.47 -2.61
CA THR A 90 2.22 -14.09 -4.03
C THR A 90 0.87 -13.56 -4.47
N ARG A 91 -0.20 -14.15 -3.94
CA ARG A 91 -1.57 -13.74 -4.14
C ARG A 91 -1.85 -12.45 -3.37
N VAL A 92 -1.83 -12.45 -2.04
CA VAL A 92 -2.20 -11.27 -1.23
C VAL A 92 -1.25 -10.09 -1.37
N ASN A 93 0.00 -10.26 -1.82
CA ASN A 93 0.84 -9.09 -2.13
C ASN A 93 0.68 -8.58 -3.54
N GLY A 94 0.22 -9.42 -4.47
CA GLY A 94 0.37 -9.19 -5.89
C GLY A 94 1.76 -9.54 -6.40
N GLN A 95 1.90 -9.48 -7.72
CA GLN A 95 3.08 -9.96 -8.43
C GLN A 95 3.40 -9.10 -9.65
N TRP A 96 4.71 -8.98 -9.91
CA TRP A 96 5.21 -8.43 -11.16
C TRP A 96 5.18 -9.47 -12.26
N LEU A 97 4.55 -9.13 -13.37
CA LEU A 97 4.45 -9.96 -14.56
C LEU A 97 5.04 -9.22 -15.76
N ARG A 98 5.48 -9.96 -16.78
CA ARG A 98 6.13 -9.37 -17.95
C ARG A 98 5.82 -10.12 -19.24
N ASP A 99 5.70 -9.36 -20.32
CA ASP A 99 5.62 -9.81 -21.69
C ASP A 99 6.60 -8.99 -22.57
N ASP A 100 6.43 -9.07 -23.88
CA ASP A 100 7.24 -8.35 -24.87
C ASP A 100 7.02 -6.81 -24.82
N ARG A 101 5.91 -6.35 -24.27
CA ARG A 101 5.55 -4.92 -24.19
C ARG A 101 6.12 -4.27 -22.93
N GLY A 102 6.19 -5.01 -21.82
CA GLY A 102 6.81 -4.51 -20.60
C GLY A 102 6.37 -5.25 -19.35
N TRP A 103 6.65 -4.62 -18.21
CA TRP A 103 6.22 -5.10 -16.90
C TRP A 103 4.84 -4.55 -16.55
N TRP A 104 3.98 -5.35 -15.93
CA TRP A 104 2.78 -4.88 -15.24
C TRP A 104 2.72 -5.48 -13.83
N TYR A 105 1.84 -4.92 -13.01
CA TYR A 105 1.62 -5.41 -11.65
C TYR A 105 0.19 -5.91 -11.48
N GLN A 106 0.05 -7.21 -11.21
CA GLN A 106 -1.21 -7.80 -10.80
C GLN A 106 -1.33 -7.71 -9.27
N LYS A 107 -2.37 -7.03 -8.78
CA LYS A 107 -2.71 -6.97 -7.35
C LYS A 107 -3.29 -8.31 -6.88
N GLY A 108 -3.43 -8.49 -5.57
CA GLY A 108 -3.92 -9.76 -5.03
C GLY A 108 -5.36 -10.11 -5.34
N ASP A 109 -6.19 -9.11 -5.61
CA ASP A 109 -7.55 -9.27 -6.14
C ASP A 109 -7.59 -9.69 -7.62
N GLY A 110 -6.43 -9.91 -8.26
CA GLY A 110 -6.29 -10.27 -9.67
C GLY A 110 -6.41 -9.09 -10.65
N THR A 111 -6.80 -7.90 -10.17
CA THR A 111 -6.84 -6.67 -10.97
C THR A 111 -5.44 -6.06 -11.10
N TYR A 112 -5.28 -5.02 -11.91
CA TYR A 112 -3.99 -4.36 -12.14
C TYR A 112 -4.16 -2.85 -12.19
N THR A 113 -3.08 -2.13 -11.87
CA THR A 113 -3.06 -0.66 -11.92
C THR A 113 -2.85 -0.21 -13.35
N SER A 114 -3.71 0.70 -13.82
CA SER A 114 -3.61 1.33 -15.13
C SER A 114 -3.77 2.84 -14.99
N ASN A 115 -3.01 3.61 -15.77
CA ASN A 115 -3.02 5.07 -15.80
C ASN A 115 -2.86 5.69 -14.41
N GLY A 116 -1.81 5.29 -13.66
CA GLY A 116 -1.65 5.76 -12.30
C GLY A 116 -0.47 5.19 -11.54
N TRP A 117 -0.34 5.66 -10.31
CA TRP A 117 0.72 5.26 -9.38
C TRP A 117 0.31 4.05 -8.53
N GLN A 118 1.23 3.11 -8.34
CA GLN A 118 1.10 2.02 -7.37
C GLN A 118 2.29 2.02 -6.42
N TYR A 119 2.01 1.88 -5.12
CA TYR A 119 3.03 1.71 -4.10
C TYR A 119 3.28 0.21 -3.86
N ILE A 120 4.47 -0.26 -4.19
CA ILE A 120 4.85 -1.68 -4.17
C ILE A 120 6.19 -1.79 -3.44
N ASN A 121 6.27 -2.62 -2.40
CA ASN A 121 7.52 -2.87 -1.66
C ASN A 121 8.27 -1.58 -1.30
N TYR A 122 7.55 -0.64 -0.71
CA TYR A 122 8.03 0.65 -0.23
C TYR A 122 8.45 1.68 -1.30
N LYS A 123 8.17 1.42 -2.58
CA LYS A 123 8.51 2.31 -3.69
C LYS A 123 7.27 2.62 -4.53
N TRP A 124 7.25 3.80 -5.13
CA TRP A 124 6.21 4.18 -6.10
C TRP A 124 6.62 3.78 -7.51
N TYR A 125 5.66 3.28 -8.29
CA TYR A 125 5.81 2.92 -9.70
C TYR A 125 4.64 3.53 -10.47
N PHE A 126 4.88 3.96 -11.71
CA PHE A 126 3.83 4.51 -12.57
C PHE A 126 3.48 3.53 -13.68
N PHE A 127 2.18 3.36 -13.96
CA PHE A 127 1.66 2.50 -15.01
C PHE A 127 0.90 3.33 -16.05
N ASP A 128 1.12 3.07 -17.33
CA ASP A 128 0.38 3.73 -18.40
C ASP A 128 -1.06 3.20 -18.54
N GLN A 129 -1.80 3.74 -19.50
CA GLN A 129 -3.20 3.41 -19.74
C GLN A 129 -3.46 1.93 -20.03
N GLU A 130 -2.45 1.21 -20.51
CA GLU A 130 -2.55 -0.22 -20.79
C GLU A 130 -2.08 -1.08 -19.62
N GLY A 131 -1.62 -0.45 -18.52
CA GLY A 131 -1.16 -1.12 -17.32
C GLY A 131 0.33 -1.48 -17.35
N TYR A 132 1.11 -0.96 -18.30
CA TYR A 132 2.55 -1.21 -18.36
C TYR A 132 3.34 -0.16 -17.58
N MET A 133 4.31 -0.64 -16.80
CA MET A 133 5.19 0.16 -15.97
C MET A 133 6.03 1.12 -16.82
N LYS A 134 6.13 2.36 -16.37
CA LYS A 134 6.91 3.42 -17.02
C LYS A 134 8.18 3.73 -16.25
N THR A 135 9.20 4.09 -17.02
CA THR A 135 10.50 4.62 -16.58
C THR A 135 10.70 6.01 -17.18
N GLY A 136 11.65 6.77 -16.63
CA GLY A 136 11.95 8.13 -17.06
C GLY A 136 10.98 9.16 -16.48
N TRP A 137 10.86 10.31 -17.15
CA TRP A 137 10.00 11.40 -16.72
C TRP A 137 8.51 11.10 -16.92
N ILE A 138 7.74 11.27 -15.87
CA ILE A 138 6.28 11.12 -15.82
C ILE A 138 5.66 12.47 -15.47
N SER A 139 4.72 12.94 -16.28
CA SER A 139 3.88 14.09 -15.97
C SER A 139 2.59 13.61 -15.31
N TRP A 140 2.31 14.09 -14.10
CA TRP A 140 1.12 13.70 -13.34
C TRP A 140 0.65 14.87 -12.46
N GLU A 141 -0.62 15.27 -12.60
CA GLU A 141 -1.23 16.36 -11.82
C GLU A 141 -0.34 17.62 -11.74
N ASP A 142 0.07 18.13 -12.91
CA ASP A 142 0.90 19.34 -13.06
C ASP A 142 2.30 19.27 -12.42
N LYS A 143 2.74 18.07 -12.03
CA LYS A 143 4.08 17.80 -11.51
C LYS A 143 4.84 16.81 -12.40
N LEU A 144 6.16 16.88 -12.34
CA LEU A 144 7.07 15.96 -13.01
C LEU A 144 7.74 15.05 -11.98
N TYR A 145 7.75 13.74 -12.25
CA TYR A 145 8.38 12.72 -11.44
C TYR A 145 9.35 11.90 -12.30
N TYR A 146 10.39 11.33 -11.71
CA TYR A 146 11.34 10.49 -12.44
C TYR A 146 11.34 9.07 -11.89
N CYS A 147 11.06 8.09 -12.74
CA CYS A 147 11.21 6.66 -12.43
C CYS A 147 12.54 6.15 -13.00
N ASP A 148 13.36 5.50 -12.17
CA ASP A 148 14.64 4.94 -12.58
C ASP A 148 14.46 3.72 -13.53
N PRO A 149 15.54 3.11 -14.06
CA PRO A 149 15.41 1.95 -14.94
C PRO A 149 14.75 0.71 -14.32
N SER A 150 14.65 0.62 -12.99
CA SER A 150 13.85 -0.40 -12.30
C SER A 150 12.36 -0.06 -12.21
N GLY A 151 11.97 1.14 -12.64
CA GLY A 151 10.61 1.69 -12.56
C GLY A 151 10.30 2.42 -11.26
N ALA A 152 11.21 2.39 -10.29
CA ALA A 152 11.00 3.03 -9.00
C ALA A 152 11.13 4.56 -9.12
N MET A 153 10.15 5.28 -8.58
CA MET A 153 10.19 6.73 -8.47
C MET A 153 11.34 7.16 -7.55
N LEU A 154 12.16 8.09 -8.03
CA LEU A 154 13.18 8.74 -7.23
C LEU A 154 12.57 9.74 -6.25
N VAL A 155 13.13 9.80 -5.04
CA VAL A 155 12.80 10.79 -4.01
C VAL A 155 14.09 11.34 -3.41
N SER A 156 14.11 12.63 -3.10
CA SER A 156 15.26 13.32 -2.49
C SER A 156 16.59 13.00 -3.19
N ALA A 157 16.59 13.05 -4.53
CA ALA A 157 17.69 12.58 -5.37
C ALA A 157 17.92 13.50 -6.57
N VAL A 158 19.07 13.32 -7.22
CA VAL A 158 19.39 13.95 -8.51
C VAL A 158 19.18 12.91 -9.61
N THR A 159 18.44 13.26 -10.65
CA THR A 159 18.16 12.41 -11.81
C THR A 159 19.40 12.27 -12.71
N PRO A 160 19.48 11.22 -13.56
CA PRO A 160 20.63 11.03 -14.46
C PRO A 160 20.90 12.20 -15.42
N ASP A 161 19.87 13.00 -15.73
CA ASP A 161 19.95 14.21 -16.55
C ASP A 161 20.15 15.51 -15.74
N GLY A 162 20.43 15.40 -14.43
CA GLY A 162 20.93 16.49 -13.59
C GLY A 162 19.87 17.35 -12.91
N PHE A 163 18.59 16.95 -12.92
CA PHE A 163 17.53 17.64 -12.18
C PHE A 163 17.38 17.08 -10.77
N THR A 164 16.85 17.87 -9.84
CA THR A 164 16.59 17.43 -8.46
C THR A 164 15.11 17.11 -8.29
N VAL A 165 14.81 16.00 -7.59
CA VAL A 165 13.46 15.66 -7.12
C VAL A 165 13.38 15.73 -5.59
N GLY A 166 12.25 16.23 -5.09
CA GLY A 166 11.99 16.43 -3.67
C GLY A 166 11.65 15.15 -2.91
N ALA A 167 11.33 15.30 -1.62
CA ALA A 167 10.93 14.18 -0.76
C ALA A 167 9.58 13.56 -1.16
N ASP A 168 8.72 14.32 -1.86
CA ASP A 168 7.49 13.82 -2.49
C ASP A 168 7.74 13.24 -3.90
N GLY A 169 8.99 13.24 -4.39
CA GLY A 169 9.40 12.79 -5.72
C GLY A 169 9.16 13.80 -6.84
N ALA A 170 8.53 14.94 -6.56
CA ALA A 170 8.28 15.96 -7.57
C ALA A 170 9.58 16.69 -7.91
N ARG A 171 9.79 17.00 -9.20
CA ARG A 171 10.89 17.84 -9.67
C ARG A 171 10.85 19.19 -8.99
N ILE A 172 11.99 19.62 -8.48
CA ILE A 172 12.21 20.94 -7.92
C ILE A 172 12.65 21.86 -9.08
N ASN A 173 12.03 23.03 -9.15
CA ASN A 173 12.39 24.09 -10.10
C ASN A 173 13.50 24.98 -9.55
#